data_AF-A0AA96LV67-F1
#
_entry.id   AF-A0AA96LV67-F1
#
_cell.length_a   1.000
_cell.length_b   1.000
_cell.length_c   1.000
_cell.angle_alpha   90.00
_cell.angle_beta   90.00
_cell.angle_gamma   90.00
#
_symmetry.space_group_name_H-M   'P 1'
#
loop_
_entity.id
_entity.type
_entity.pdbx_description
1 polymer ?
#
loop_
_entity_poly.entity_id
_entity_poly.type
_entity_poly.pdbx_seq_one_letter_code
_entity_poly.pdbx_strand_id
1 'polypeptide(L)'
;MESINSKKIDKNLLDNQEQLSVIREDIRELILQRDDISNISMTIENEINKLKQMIVARQIITLIPVERCPICLGKIYIDSASSDNCSYCNNEIDTTDFERISQYKRMLEESLYEANRVKEELVQQIKESEGKKKIIEKRIDNLMGKFVKDQKALNTPMESIVNSIKNRVESLTKDEYLLETQLSFLITKEELKLQKKQLEFDIDALKEELGALEKHVIQTDGFKQDKWKSIYSDELNYIFDSKMNVSFDNEFTPVIDQVNIRNISSASLKVAARLSYITSLFHCQNVQNINHLGFILLDSPKDKDLDLDKYERFLELIERSEVGQVILTGSISDIDLYNGENVILLLNDEHKLLKELK
;
A
#
# COMPACT_ATOMS: atom_id res chain seq x y z
N MET A 1 66.14 25.54 -27.05
CA MET A 1 64.70 25.20 -27.22
C MET A 1 64.08 24.57 -25.96
N GLU A 2 64.88 24.14 -24.96
CA GLU A 2 64.38 23.45 -23.76
C GLU A 2 63.57 24.35 -22.78
N SER A 3 63.84 25.66 -22.70
CA SER A 3 63.12 26.54 -21.73
C SER A 3 61.72 27.01 -22.17
N ILE A 4 61.36 26.80 -23.44
CA ILE A 4 60.02 27.15 -23.97
C ILE A 4 59.04 26.00 -23.75
N ASN A 5 59.54 24.75 -23.77
CA ASN A 5 58.71 23.56 -23.63
C ASN A 5 58.32 23.30 -22.16
N SER A 6 59.23 23.50 -21.21
CA SER A 6 58.93 23.40 -19.77
C SER A 6 57.89 24.44 -19.34
N LYS A 7 58.07 25.71 -19.74
CA LYS A 7 57.11 26.79 -19.43
C LYS A 7 55.71 26.57 -20.02
N LYS A 8 55.60 25.89 -21.18
CA LYS A 8 54.30 25.52 -21.77
C LYS A 8 53.63 24.38 -21.02
N ILE A 9 54.40 23.40 -20.56
CA ILE A 9 53.87 22.27 -19.79
C ILE A 9 53.41 22.75 -18.41
N ASP A 10 54.19 23.60 -17.73
CA ASP A 10 53.83 24.18 -16.44
C ASP A 10 52.53 25.00 -16.53
N LYS A 11 52.36 25.81 -17.59
CA LYS A 11 51.13 26.57 -17.83
C LYS A 11 49.92 25.65 -18.06
N ASN A 12 50.07 24.60 -18.86
CA ASN A 12 48.98 23.65 -19.10
C ASN A 12 48.62 22.84 -17.85
N LEU A 13 49.58 22.58 -16.95
CA LEU A 13 49.34 21.88 -15.69
C LEU A 13 48.55 22.76 -14.71
N LEU A 14 48.92 24.04 -14.63
CA LEU A 14 48.17 25.07 -13.89
C LEU A 14 46.74 25.22 -14.42
N ASP A 15 46.56 25.36 -15.74
CA ASP A 15 45.22 25.50 -16.35
C ASP A 15 44.34 24.25 -16.09
N ASN A 16 44.89 23.04 -16.12
CA ASN A 16 44.15 21.81 -15.80
C ASN A 16 43.84 21.67 -14.30
N GLN A 17 44.71 22.18 -13.41
CA GLN A 17 44.45 22.22 -11.96
C GLN A 17 43.34 23.21 -11.61
N GLU A 18 43.32 24.38 -12.27
CA GLU A 18 42.26 25.36 -12.13
C GLU A 18 40.91 24.80 -12.60
N GLN A 19 40.87 24.15 -13.76
CA GLN A 19 39.65 23.45 -14.24
C GLN A 19 39.18 22.35 -13.28
N LEU A 20 40.11 21.62 -12.65
CA LEU A 20 39.79 20.62 -11.62
C LEU A 20 39.15 21.25 -10.37
N SER A 21 39.59 22.46 -9.99
CA SER A 21 39.05 23.18 -8.85
C SER A 21 37.61 23.63 -9.10
N VAL A 22 37.31 24.14 -10.30
CA VAL A 22 35.96 24.55 -10.72
C VAL A 22 35.01 23.35 -10.71
N ILE A 23 35.40 22.23 -11.34
CA ILE A 23 34.57 21.02 -11.38
C ILE A 23 34.31 20.44 -9.99
N ARG A 24 35.26 20.56 -9.06
CA ARG A 24 35.05 20.10 -7.67
C ARG A 24 34.02 20.97 -6.94
N GLU A 25 34.02 22.26 -7.19
CA GLU A 25 33.05 23.17 -6.59
C GLU A 25 31.65 22.94 -7.19
N ASP A 26 31.55 22.77 -8.52
CA ASP A 26 30.31 22.39 -9.20
C ASP A 26 29.71 21.09 -8.63
N ILE A 27 30.55 20.06 -8.39
CA ILE A 27 30.11 18.80 -7.78
C ILE A 27 29.58 19.02 -6.37
N ARG A 28 30.22 19.88 -5.56
CA ARG A 28 29.75 20.17 -4.20
C ARG A 28 28.40 20.87 -4.22
N GLU A 29 28.22 21.85 -5.10
CA GLU A 29 26.96 22.57 -5.22
C GLU A 29 25.81 21.65 -5.62
N LEU A 30 26.03 20.77 -6.61
CA LEU A 30 25.06 19.75 -7.01
C LEU A 30 24.72 18.76 -5.89
N ILE A 31 25.68 18.40 -5.05
CA ILE A 31 25.45 17.53 -3.88
C ILE A 31 24.56 18.24 -2.86
N LEU A 32 24.81 19.52 -2.56
CA LEU A 32 24.01 20.30 -1.63
C LEU A 32 22.55 20.42 -2.11
N GLN A 33 22.36 20.76 -3.40
CA GLN A 33 21.02 20.85 -4.00
C GLN A 33 20.26 19.52 -3.93
N ARG A 34 20.95 18.39 -4.15
CA ARG A 34 20.36 17.05 -4.03
C ARG A 34 19.91 16.76 -2.59
N ASP A 35 20.72 17.14 -1.61
CA ASP A 35 20.44 16.88 -0.20
C ASP A 35 19.25 17.73 0.29
N ASP A 36 19.16 18.98 -0.16
CA ASP A 36 18.01 19.86 0.11
C ASP A 36 16.70 19.26 -0.45
N ILE A 37 16.72 18.80 -1.70
CA ILE A 37 15.56 18.13 -2.30
C ILE A 37 15.20 16.85 -1.52
N SER A 38 16.20 16.09 -1.06
CA SER A 38 15.96 14.87 -0.28
C SER A 38 15.28 15.16 1.06
N ASN A 39 15.61 16.27 1.72
CA ASN A 39 14.96 16.69 2.97
C ASN A 39 13.50 17.11 2.72
N ILE A 40 13.23 17.81 1.61
CA ILE A 40 11.87 18.18 1.21
C ILE A 40 11.05 16.92 0.91
N SER A 41 11.59 15.97 0.15
CA SER A 41 10.92 14.68 -0.14
C SER A 41 10.55 13.92 1.13
N MET A 42 11.44 13.82 2.12
CA MET A 42 11.13 13.18 3.41
C MET A 42 9.98 13.89 4.15
N THR A 43 9.91 15.22 4.07
CA THR A 43 8.84 15.99 4.72
C THR A 43 7.49 15.71 4.05
N ILE A 44 7.45 15.70 2.72
CA ILE A 44 6.25 15.36 1.92
C ILE A 44 5.80 13.92 2.20
N GLU A 45 6.72 12.95 2.27
CA GLU A 45 6.40 11.55 2.58
C GLU A 45 5.77 11.40 3.98
N ASN A 46 6.30 12.10 4.97
CA ASN A 46 5.75 12.11 6.32
C ASN A 46 4.33 12.69 6.36
N GLU A 47 4.07 13.74 5.57
CA GLU A 47 2.76 14.37 5.47
C GLU A 47 1.74 13.47 4.74
N ILE A 48 2.14 12.81 3.65
CA ILE A 48 1.34 11.78 2.98
C ILE A 48 0.98 10.64 3.94
N ASN A 49 1.92 10.19 4.76
CA ASN A 49 1.67 9.11 5.73
C ASN A 49 0.67 9.54 6.82
N LYS A 50 0.76 10.78 7.32
CA LYS A 50 -0.24 11.33 8.25
C LYS A 50 -1.63 11.39 7.60
N LEU A 51 -1.71 11.85 6.35
CA LEU A 51 -2.98 11.90 5.60
C LEU A 51 -3.56 10.50 5.39
N LYS A 52 -2.75 9.49 5.05
CA LYS A 52 -3.18 8.09 4.95
C LYS A 52 -3.74 7.59 6.28
N GLN A 53 -3.06 7.85 7.39
CA GLN A 53 -3.55 7.46 8.72
C GLN A 53 -4.86 8.15 9.07
N MET A 54 -5.02 9.43 8.75
CA MET A 54 -6.28 10.16 8.95
C MET A 54 -7.42 9.61 8.08
N ILE A 55 -7.15 9.28 6.80
CA ILE A 55 -8.12 8.65 5.90
C ILE A 55 -8.55 7.29 6.45
N VAL A 56 -7.59 6.45 6.85
CA VAL A 56 -7.84 5.12 7.42
C VAL A 56 -8.60 5.21 8.73
N ALA A 57 -8.23 6.12 9.64
CA ALA A 57 -8.94 6.35 10.89
C ALA A 57 -10.38 6.81 10.65
N ARG A 58 -10.60 7.72 9.68
CA ARG A 58 -11.94 8.16 9.29
C ARG A 58 -12.76 7.01 8.68
N GLN A 59 -12.15 6.17 7.83
CA GLN A 59 -12.78 4.96 7.26
C GLN A 59 -13.17 3.95 8.35
N ILE A 60 -12.28 3.68 9.33
CA ILE A 60 -12.55 2.77 10.45
C ILE A 60 -13.67 3.31 11.36
N ILE A 61 -13.73 4.62 11.58
CA ILE A 61 -14.76 5.25 12.43
C ILE A 61 -16.13 5.31 11.70
N THR A 62 -16.14 5.28 10.37
CA THR A 62 -17.36 5.45 9.57
C THR A 62 -17.91 4.18 8.92
N LEU A 63 -17.11 3.14 8.69
CA LEU A 63 -17.51 1.94 7.94
C LEU A 63 -17.45 0.69 8.84
N ILE A 64 -18.42 -0.23 8.68
CA ILE A 64 -18.20 -1.64 9.02
C ILE A 64 -17.39 -2.20 7.84
N PRO A 65 -16.09 -2.51 7.99
CA PRO A 65 -15.27 -2.95 6.85
C PRO A 65 -15.56 -4.43 6.59
N VAL A 66 -16.51 -4.70 5.71
CA VAL A 66 -16.73 -6.05 5.19
C VAL A 66 -15.76 -6.26 4.02
N GLU A 67 -14.48 -6.49 4.32
CA GLU A 67 -13.45 -6.66 3.28
C GLU A 67 -13.60 -7.96 2.48
N ARG A 68 -14.29 -8.94 3.08
CA ARG A 68 -14.54 -10.25 2.50
C ARG A 68 -15.98 -10.66 2.75
N CYS A 69 -16.58 -11.30 1.75
CA CYS A 69 -17.92 -11.86 1.87
C CYS A 69 -17.96 -12.89 3.01
N PRO A 70 -18.82 -12.73 4.03
CA PRO A 70 -18.94 -13.71 5.11
C PRO A 70 -19.47 -15.07 4.63
N ILE A 71 -20.10 -15.12 3.45
CA ILE A 71 -20.66 -16.34 2.86
C ILE A 71 -19.61 -17.12 2.07
N CYS A 72 -18.86 -16.46 1.17
CA CYS A 72 -17.94 -17.11 0.23
C CYS A 72 -16.46 -16.70 0.38
N LEU A 73 -16.13 -15.78 1.29
CA LEU A 73 -14.79 -15.22 1.54
C LEU A 73 -14.15 -14.48 0.35
N GLY A 74 -14.90 -14.23 -0.72
CA GLY A 74 -14.48 -13.40 -1.86
C GLY A 74 -14.25 -11.94 -1.46
N LYS A 75 -13.32 -11.24 -2.14
CA LYS A 75 -13.04 -9.81 -1.89
C LYS A 75 -14.21 -8.95 -2.37
N ILE A 76 -14.65 -8.02 -1.53
CA ILE A 76 -15.69 -7.04 -1.86
C ILE A 76 -15.00 -5.72 -2.22
N TYR A 77 -15.40 -5.11 -3.34
CA TYR A 77 -14.94 -3.79 -3.74
C TYR A 77 -15.99 -2.77 -3.28
N ILE A 78 -15.56 -1.78 -2.51
CA ILE A 78 -16.44 -0.75 -1.96
C ILE A 78 -16.61 0.35 -3.01
N ASP A 79 -17.79 0.46 -3.61
CA ASP A 79 -18.18 1.63 -4.40
C ASP A 79 -18.61 2.76 -3.45
N SER A 80 -18.05 3.94 -3.65
CA SER A 80 -18.36 5.16 -2.89
C SER A 80 -19.82 5.57 -3.14
N ALA A 81 -20.60 5.70 -2.07
CA ALA A 81 -22.03 5.96 -2.11
C ALA A 81 -22.38 7.23 -2.92
N SER A 82 -23.22 7.06 -3.93
CA SER A 82 -23.75 8.09 -4.81
C SER A 82 -25.07 8.66 -4.25
N SER A 83 -25.01 9.69 -3.40
CA SER A 83 -26.13 10.62 -3.20
C SER A 83 -25.64 11.88 -2.48
N ASP A 84 -25.62 13.02 -3.18
CA ASP A 84 -25.04 14.28 -2.67
C ASP A 84 -25.89 14.99 -1.59
N ASN A 85 -27.11 14.51 -1.30
CA ASN A 85 -28.01 15.18 -0.36
C ASN A 85 -28.51 14.26 0.77
N CYS A 86 -28.58 14.81 1.99
CA CYS A 86 -29.21 14.18 3.13
C CYS A 86 -30.74 14.12 2.96
N SER A 87 -31.32 12.92 2.95
CA SER A 87 -32.75 12.70 2.66
C SER A 87 -33.73 13.21 3.74
N TYR A 88 -33.25 13.69 4.89
CA TYR A 88 -34.10 14.18 5.98
C TYR A 88 -34.05 15.70 6.18
N CYS A 89 -32.94 16.34 5.88
CA CYS A 89 -32.81 17.80 5.99
C CYS A 89 -32.52 18.50 4.67
N ASN A 90 -32.37 17.75 3.57
CA ASN A 90 -32.01 18.24 2.23
C ASN A 90 -30.72 19.07 2.17
N ASN A 91 -29.91 19.08 3.23
CA ASN A 91 -28.59 19.68 3.21
C ASN A 91 -27.64 18.79 2.41
N GLU A 92 -26.75 19.41 1.64
CA GLU A 92 -25.63 18.73 0.98
C GLU A 92 -24.82 17.99 2.05
N ILE A 93 -24.58 16.70 1.82
CA ILE A 93 -23.59 15.97 2.60
C ILE A 93 -22.27 16.60 2.19
N ASP A 94 -21.54 17.20 3.14
CA ASP A 94 -20.28 17.88 2.84
C ASP A 94 -19.20 16.83 2.48
N THR A 95 -19.29 16.32 1.26
CA THR A 95 -18.31 15.47 0.58
C THR A 95 -17.04 16.26 0.26
N THR A 96 -17.10 17.60 0.33
CA THR A 96 -16.00 18.48 -0.06
C THR A 96 -14.76 18.29 0.82
N ASP A 97 -14.89 17.89 2.08
CA ASP A 97 -13.73 17.67 2.93
C ASP A 97 -12.92 16.42 2.55
N PHE A 98 -13.57 15.33 2.12
CA PHE A 98 -12.85 14.13 1.70
C PHE A 98 -12.22 14.31 0.31
N GLU A 99 -12.95 14.95 -0.61
CA GLU A 99 -12.42 15.29 -1.92
C GLU A 99 -11.25 16.27 -1.80
N ARG A 100 -11.33 17.29 -0.95
CA ARG A 100 -10.21 18.22 -0.68
C ARG A 100 -9.00 17.50 -0.10
N ILE A 101 -9.20 16.60 0.88
CA ILE A 101 -8.10 15.80 1.46
C ILE A 101 -7.48 14.88 0.40
N SER A 102 -8.30 14.27 -0.47
CA SER A 102 -7.83 13.39 -1.54
C SER A 102 -7.10 14.15 -2.66
N GLN A 103 -7.60 15.33 -3.04
CA GLN A 103 -6.95 16.24 -3.98
C GLN A 103 -5.62 16.75 -3.41
N TYR A 104 -5.58 17.11 -2.14
CA TYR A 104 -4.36 17.53 -1.46
C TYR A 104 -3.32 16.40 -1.39
N LYS A 105 -3.75 15.16 -1.07
CA LYS A 105 -2.89 13.97 -1.12
C LYS A 105 -2.31 13.77 -2.52
N ARG A 106 -3.14 13.88 -3.57
CA ARG A 106 -2.70 13.72 -4.96
C ARG A 106 -1.68 14.80 -5.36
N MET A 107 -1.91 16.04 -4.97
CA MET A 107 -0.97 17.14 -5.20
C MET A 107 0.39 16.89 -4.53
N LEU A 108 0.39 16.35 -3.31
CA LEU A 108 1.63 15.95 -2.62
C LEU A 108 2.33 14.77 -3.31
N GLU A 109 1.58 13.79 -3.82
CA GLU A 109 2.12 12.66 -4.59
C GLU A 109 2.74 13.12 -5.93
N GLU A 110 2.09 14.05 -6.64
CA GLU A 110 2.62 14.68 -7.84
C GLU A 110 3.88 15.50 -7.53
N SER A 111 3.88 16.27 -6.44
CA SER A 111 5.06 17.03 -5.97
C SER A 111 6.22 16.11 -5.59
N LEU A 112 5.95 14.96 -4.97
CA LEU A 112 6.96 13.96 -4.63
C LEU A 112 7.55 13.32 -5.90
N TYR A 113 6.72 13.05 -6.90
CA TYR A 113 7.17 12.53 -8.18
C TYR A 113 8.10 13.52 -8.90
N GLU A 114 7.74 14.80 -8.93
CA GLU A 114 8.60 15.85 -9.50
C GLU A 114 9.91 15.99 -8.74
N ALA A 115 9.87 16.02 -7.41
CA ALA A 115 11.08 16.09 -6.57
C ALA A 115 12.04 14.92 -6.84
N ASN A 116 11.50 13.70 -6.99
CA ASN A 116 12.30 12.52 -7.31
C ASN A 116 12.91 12.61 -8.71
N ARG A 117 12.18 13.12 -9.70
CA ARG A 117 12.71 13.33 -11.05
C ARG A 117 13.87 14.33 -11.06
N VAL A 118 13.73 15.46 -10.37
CA VAL A 118 14.82 16.45 -10.25
C VAL A 118 16.03 15.85 -9.53
N LYS A 119 15.80 15.02 -8.51
CA LYS A 119 16.87 14.28 -7.82
C LYS A 119 17.62 13.33 -8.76
N GLU A 120 16.92 12.61 -9.64
CA GLU A 120 17.54 11.76 -10.66
C GLU A 120 18.37 12.57 -11.68
N GLU A 121 17.84 13.72 -12.13
CA GLU A 121 18.56 14.64 -13.01
C GLU A 121 19.86 15.15 -12.35
N LEU A 122 19.81 15.53 -11.07
CA LEU A 122 21.00 15.94 -10.30
C LEU A 122 22.01 14.81 -10.14
N VAL A 123 21.57 13.57 -9.86
CA VAL A 123 22.46 12.40 -9.79
C VAL A 123 23.17 12.16 -11.12
N GLN A 124 22.46 12.34 -12.24
CA GLN A 124 23.05 12.22 -13.56
C GLN A 124 24.07 13.33 -13.84
N GLN A 125 23.76 14.59 -13.50
CA GLN A 125 24.70 15.71 -13.62
C GLN A 125 25.96 15.52 -12.77
N ILE A 126 25.82 15.01 -11.54
CA ILE A 126 26.97 14.65 -10.69
C ILE A 126 27.85 13.61 -11.37
N LYS A 127 27.26 12.53 -11.93
CA LYS A 127 28.03 11.51 -12.67
C LYS A 127 28.75 12.08 -13.89
N GLU A 128 28.13 12.98 -14.62
CA GLU A 128 28.74 13.64 -15.78
C GLU A 128 29.92 14.53 -15.36
N SER A 129 29.75 15.32 -14.30
CA SER A 129 30.82 16.16 -13.73
C SER A 129 31.97 15.32 -13.15
N GLU A 130 31.69 14.19 -12.50
CA GLU A 130 32.71 13.22 -12.09
C GLU A 130 33.41 12.57 -13.30
N GLY A 131 32.69 12.31 -14.40
CA GLY A 131 33.27 11.85 -15.66
C GLY A 131 34.26 12.86 -16.24
N LYS A 132 33.88 14.14 -16.28
CA LYS A 132 34.76 15.26 -16.70
C LYS A 132 35.99 15.36 -15.81
N LYS A 133 35.81 15.26 -14.48
CA LYS A 133 36.90 15.21 -13.50
C LYS A 133 37.90 14.10 -13.82
N LYS A 134 37.44 12.87 -14.04
CA LYS A 134 38.29 11.72 -14.41
C LYS A 134 39.05 11.94 -15.72
N ILE A 135 38.45 12.60 -16.70
CA ILE A 135 39.12 12.92 -17.99
C ILE A 135 40.27 13.91 -17.76
N ILE A 136 40.05 14.94 -16.94
CA ILE A 136 41.09 15.93 -16.62
C ILE A 136 42.19 15.31 -15.77
N GLU A 137 41.86 14.48 -14.78
CA GLU A 137 42.83 13.70 -14.00
C GLU A 137 43.68 12.81 -14.92
N LYS A 138 43.07 12.08 -15.86
CA LYS A 138 43.80 11.33 -16.89
C LYS A 138 44.65 12.21 -17.79
N ARG A 139 44.26 13.44 -18.10
CA ARG A 139 45.10 14.38 -18.87
C ARG A 139 46.32 14.82 -18.07
N ILE A 140 46.14 15.11 -16.78
CA ILE A 140 47.25 15.44 -15.86
C ILE A 140 48.20 14.24 -15.75
N ASP A 141 47.67 13.03 -15.53
CA ASP A 141 48.46 11.80 -15.48
C ASP A 141 49.20 11.52 -16.79
N ASN A 142 48.57 11.79 -17.93
CA ASN A 142 49.21 11.65 -19.24
C ASN A 142 50.26 12.73 -19.51
N LEU A 143 50.08 13.96 -19.03
CA LEU A 143 51.08 15.02 -19.13
C LEU A 143 52.28 14.71 -18.24
N MET A 144 52.04 14.21 -17.03
CA MET A 144 53.09 13.67 -16.14
C MET A 144 53.76 12.44 -16.76
N GLY A 145 52.99 11.52 -17.35
CA GLY A 145 53.49 10.33 -18.02
C GLY A 145 54.28 10.63 -19.29
N LYS A 146 53.95 11.71 -20.02
CA LYS A 146 54.76 12.23 -21.13
C LYS A 146 56.07 12.83 -20.62
N PHE A 147 56.04 13.55 -19.51
CA PHE A 147 57.27 14.02 -18.84
C PHE A 147 58.21 12.86 -18.43
N VAL A 148 57.62 11.73 -18.00
CA VAL A 148 58.35 10.49 -17.66
C VAL A 148 58.80 9.71 -18.91
N LYS A 149 58.01 9.71 -19.98
CA LYS A 149 58.35 9.08 -21.26
C LYS A 149 59.39 9.87 -22.07
N ASP A 150 59.43 11.18 -21.93
CA ASP A 150 60.48 12.03 -22.50
C ASP A 150 61.86 11.77 -21.85
N GLN A 151 61.90 11.03 -20.73
CA GLN A 151 63.11 10.50 -20.09
C GLN A 151 63.46 9.05 -20.49
N LYS A 152 62.62 8.38 -21.28
CA LYS A 152 62.87 7.02 -21.79
C LYS A 152 62.61 6.99 -23.28
N ALA A 153 63.63 7.41 -24.03
CA ALA A 153 63.65 7.28 -25.47
C ALA A 153 63.71 5.80 -25.91
N LEU A 154 63.15 5.60 -27.11
CA LEU A 154 63.38 4.50 -28.05
C LEU A 154 62.69 3.17 -27.72
N ASN A 155 61.72 2.81 -28.57
CA ASN A 155 61.69 1.48 -29.15
C ASN A 155 61.15 1.54 -30.59
N THR A 156 61.79 0.71 -31.41
CA THR A 156 61.89 0.75 -32.86
C THR A 156 60.74 0.01 -33.58
N PRO A 157 60.59 0.22 -34.91
CA PRO A 157 59.37 -0.09 -35.67
C PRO A 157 59.29 -1.54 -36.16
N MET A 158 59.22 -2.50 -35.23
CA MET A 158 58.91 -3.91 -35.54
C MET A 158 57.70 -4.45 -34.75
N GLU A 159 57.23 -3.71 -33.73
CA GLU A 159 56.08 -4.09 -32.90
C GLU A 159 54.70 -3.76 -33.53
N SER A 160 54.60 -2.83 -34.47
CA SER A 160 53.30 -2.41 -35.03
C SER A 160 52.70 -3.45 -35.99
N ILE A 161 53.54 -4.22 -36.68
CA ILE A 161 53.10 -5.24 -37.64
C ILE A 161 52.64 -6.51 -36.90
N VAL A 162 53.37 -6.91 -35.86
CA VAL A 162 53.00 -8.06 -35.00
C VAL A 162 51.72 -7.76 -34.22
N ASN A 163 51.55 -6.55 -33.68
CA ASN A 163 50.33 -6.16 -32.98
C ASN A 163 49.11 -6.07 -33.92
N SER A 164 49.29 -5.67 -35.19
CA SER A 164 48.20 -5.64 -36.16
C SER A 164 47.65 -7.04 -36.47
N ILE A 165 48.51 -8.04 -36.62
CA ILE A 165 48.10 -9.43 -36.89
C ILE A 165 47.45 -10.04 -35.64
N LYS A 166 48.02 -9.81 -34.45
CA LYS A 166 47.48 -10.29 -33.18
C LYS A 166 46.06 -9.76 -32.92
N ASN A 167 45.84 -8.46 -33.13
CA ASN A 167 44.53 -7.83 -32.94
C ASN A 167 43.45 -8.41 -33.88
N ARG A 168 43.83 -8.84 -35.09
CA ARG A 168 42.90 -9.39 -36.07
C ARG A 168 42.54 -10.86 -35.80
N VAL A 169 43.46 -11.63 -35.24
CA VAL A 169 43.16 -12.98 -34.74
C VAL A 169 42.24 -12.90 -33.51
N GLU A 170 42.55 -12.01 -32.56
CA GLU A 170 41.72 -11.79 -31.37
C GLU A 170 40.31 -11.30 -31.70
N SER A 171 40.12 -10.48 -32.75
CA SER A 171 38.78 -10.06 -33.18
C SER A 171 37.99 -11.23 -33.76
N LEU A 172 38.61 -12.05 -34.60
CA LEU A 172 37.93 -13.20 -35.22
C LEU A 172 37.55 -14.27 -34.19
N THR A 173 38.40 -14.54 -33.19
CA THR A 173 38.06 -15.46 -32.10
C THR A 173 36.93 -14.95 -31.21
N LYS A 174 36.83 -13.62 -31.02
CA LYS A 174 35.70 -13.00 -30.30
C LYS A 174 34.40 -13.10 -31.10
N ASP A 175 34.47 -12.91 -32.41
CA ASP A 175 33.31 -13.00 -33.29
C ASP A 175 32.77 -14.44 -33.36
N GLU A 176 33.66 -15.44 -33.42
CA GLU A 176 33.29 -16.86 -33.35
C GLU A 176 32.56 -17.21 -32.04
N TYR A 177 33.14 -16.83 -30.89
CA TYR A 177 32.51 -17.04 -29.58
C TYR A 177 31.16 -16.32 -29.45
N LEU A 178 31.05 -15.10 -29.99
CA LEU A 178 29.79 -14.34 -30.00
C LEU A 178 28.72 -15.07 -30.81
N LEU A 179 29.07 -15.60 -31.98
CA LEU A 179 28.15 -16.33 -32.85
C LEU A 179 27.71 -17.65 -32.23
N GLU A 180 28.60 -18.40 -31.58
CA GLU A 180 28.23 -19.61 -30.83
C GLU A 180 27.27 -19.30 -29.68
N THR A 181 27.52 -18.21 -28.95
CA THR A 181 26.64 -17.78 -27.86
C THR A 181 25.26 -17.37 -28.40
N GLN A 182 25.22 -16.62 -29.52
CA GLN A 182 23.96 -16.23 -30.18
C GLN A 182 23.16 -17.45 -30.67
N LEU A 183 23.83 -18.48 -31.20
CA LEU A 183 23.18 -19.72 -31.59
C LEU A 183 22.54 -20.42 -30.38
N SER A 184 23.26 -20.50 -29.25
CA SER A 184 22.72 -21.10 -28.02
C SER A 184 21.49 -20.34 -27.51
N PHE A 185 21.51 -19.00 -27.54
CA PHE A 185 20.36 -18.19 -27.15
C PHE A 185 19.15 -18.38 -28.06
N LEU A 186 19.35 -18.59 -29.36
CA LEU A 186 18.24 -18.84 -30.29
C LEU A 186 17.57 -20.18 -30.02
N ILE A 187 18.34 -21.23 -29.70
CA ILE A 187 17.82 -22.54 -29.33
C ILE A 187 16.98 -22.43 -28.04
N THR A 188 17.54 -21.83 -26.98
CA THR A 188 16.81 -21.63 -25.71
C THR A 188 15.57 -20.76 -25.89
N LYS A 189 15.60 -19.78 -26.79
CA LYS A 189 14.43 -18.93 -27.08
C LYS A 189 13.29 -19.72 -27.74
N GLU A 190 13.59 -20.69 -28.60
CA GLU A 190 12.55 -21.55 -29.18
C GLU A 190 11.95 -22.50 -28.13
N GLU A 191 12.77 -23.08 -27.26
CA GLU A 191 12.31 -23.91 -26.15
C GLU A 191 11.39 -23.13 -25.19
N LEU A 192 11.78 -21.91 -24.81
CA LEU A 192 10.98 -21.04 -23.95
C LEU A 192 9.65 -20.62 -24.61
N LYS A 193 9.62 -20.41 -25.93
CA LYS A 193 8.37 -20.15 -26.66
C LYS A 193 7.41 -21.34 -26.59
N LEU A 194 7.94 -22.56 -26.63
CA LEU A 194 7.16 -23.78 -26.58
C LEU A 194 6.58 -23.99 -25.17
N GLN A 195 7.39 -23.79 -24.13
CA GLN A 195 6.95 -23.79 -22.73
C GLN A 195 5.89 -22.72 -22.46
N LYS A 196 6.06 -21.51 -23.02
CA LYS A 196 5.07 -20.43 -22.88
C LYS A 196 3.69 -20.87 -23.41
N LYS A 197 3.63 -21.49 -24.59
CA LYS A 197 2.36 -21.98 -25.16
C LYS A 197 1.71 -23.06 -24.29
N GLN A 198 2.51 -23.94 -23.69
CA GLN A 198 2.03 -24.97 -22.78
C GLN A 198 1.37 -24.34 -21.54
N LEU A 199 2.05 -23.37 -20.91
CA LEU A 199 1.53 -22.67 -19.74
C LEU A 199 0.28 -21.84 -20.05
N GLU A 200 0.20 -21.23 -21.24
CA GLU A 200 -1.02 -20.52 -21.68
C GLU A 200 -2.22 -21.47 -21.77
N PHE A 201 -2.02 -22.70 -22.27
CA PHE A 201 -3.06 -23.73 -22.30
C PHE A 201 -3.51 -24.15 -20.90
N ASP A 202 -2.57 -24.37 -19.99
CA ASP A 202 -2.87 -24.74 -18.59
C ASP A 202 -3.63 -23.62 -17.86
N ILE A 203 -3.27 -22.36 -18.11
CA ILE A 203 -3.98 -21.19 -17.55
C ILE A 203 -5.43 -21.16 -18.00
N ASP A 204 -5.70 -21.42 -19.28
CA ASP A 204 -7.07 -21.37 -19.80
C ASP A 204 -7.91 -22.54 -19.29
N ALA A 205 -7.33 -23.74 -19.14
CA ALA A 205 -8.00 -24.88 -18.50
C ALA A 205 -8.38 -24.57 -17.04
N LEU A 206 -7.47 -23.98 -16.26
CA LEU A 206 -7.74 -23.60 -14.87
C LEU A 206 -8.80 -22.49 -14.75
N LYS A 207 -8.88 -21.56 -15.71
CA LYS A 207 -9.95 -20.55 -15.75
C LYS A 207 -11.32 -21.17 -15.99
N GLU A 208 -11.41 -22.18 -16.85
CA GLU A 208 -12.68 -22.90 -17.07
C GLU A 208 -13.12 -23.67 -15.82
N GLU A 209 -12.19 -24.33 -15.12
CA GLU A 209 -12.46 -25.00 -13.83
C GLU A 209 -12.91 -24.00 -12.75
N LEU A 210 -12.27 -22.84 -12.65
CA LEU A 210 -12.68 -21.76 -11.74
C LEU A 210 -14.10 -21.28 -12.06
N GLY A 211 -14.41 -21.01 -13.33
CA GLY A 211 -15.75 -20.56 -13.73
C GLY A 211 -16.84 -21.60 -13.48
N ALA A 212 -16.51 -22.90 -13.53
CA ALA A 212 -17.43 -23.98 -13.18
C ALA A 212 -17.69 -24.06 -11.67
N LEU A 213 -16.66 -23.88 -10.84
CA LEU A 213 -16.77 -23.85 -9.38
C LEU A 213 -17.54 -22.61 -8.89
N GLU A 214 -17.26 -21.43 -9.46
CA GLU A 214 -17.96 -20.19 -9.13
C GLU A 214 -19.48 -20.29 -9.36
N LYS A 215 -19.91 -20.93 -10.46
CA LYS A 215 -21.32 -21.17 -10.76
C LYS A 215 -22.02 -22.08 -9.76
N HIS A 216 -21.31 -23.06 -9.19
CA HIS A 216 -21.84 -23.96 -8.17
C HIS A 216 -22.03 -23.26 -6.80
N VAL A 217 -21.17 -22.29 -6.48
CA VAL A 217 -21.22 -21.50 -5.25
C VAL A 217 -22.42 -20.52 -5.24
N ILE A 218 -22.68 -19.84 -6.37
CA ILE A 218 -23.77 -18.85 -6.50
C ILE A 218 -25.16 -19.42 -6.14
N GLN A 219 -25.45 -20.68 -6.49
CA GLN A 219 -26.76 -21.30 -6.22
C GLN A 219 -26.93 -21.73 -4.74
N THR A 220 -25.84 -22.01 -4.03
CA THR A 220 -25.87 -22.44 -2.62
C THR A 220 -25.84 -21.25 -1.67
N ASP A 221 -25.25 -20.13 -2.10
CA ASP A 221 -25.00 -18.94 -1.28
C ASP A 221 -26.20 -17.99 -1.15
N GLY A 222 -27.08 -17.92 -2.14
CA GLY A 222 -28.28 -17.07 -2.07
C GLY A 222 -29.19 -17.40 -0.88
N PHE A 223 -29.38 -18.70 -0.60
CA PHE A 223 -30.16 -19.15 0.55
C PHE A 223 -29.50 -18.80 1.89
N LYS A 224 -28.17 -18.82 1.96
CA LYS A 224 -27.43 -18.40 3.15
C LYS A 224 -27.57 -16.91 3.39
N GLN A 225 -27.52 -16.11 2.33
CA GLN A 225 -27.69 -14.67 2.36
C GLN A 225 -29.09 -14.27 2.84
N ASP A 226 -30.12 -14.92 2.30
CA ASP A 226 -31.52 -14.66 2.69
C ASP A 226 -31.76 -14.99 4.16
N LYS A 227 -31.14 -16.08 4.66
CA LYS A 227 -31.28 -16.48 6.06
C LYS A 227 -30.57 -15.52 7.02
N TRP A 228 -29.35 -15.08 6.70
CA TRP A 228 -28.67 -14.05 7.48
C TRP A 228 -29.43 -12.72 7.46
N LYS A 229 -29.92 -12.32 6.28
CA LYS A 229 -30.76 -11.12 6.13
C LYS A 229 -32.01 -11.18 7.02
N SER A 230 -32.66 -12.34 7.13
CA SER A 230 -33.80 -12.53 8.03
C SER A 230 -33.39 -12.31 9.50
N ILE A 231 -32.30 -12.94 9.95
CA ILE A 231 -31.80 -12.79 11.33
C ILE A 231 -31.46 -11.33 11.62
N TYR A 232 -30.73 -10.67 10.72
CA TYR A 232 -30.39 -9.26 10.86
C TYR A 232 -31.63 -8.36 10.92
N SER A 233 -32.63 -8.63 10.07
CA SER A 233 -33.89 -7.89 10.08
C SER A 233 -34.66 -8.08 11.40
N ASP A 234 -34.70 -9.31 11.92
CA ASP A 234 -35.42 -9.62 13.16
C ASP A 234 -34.75 -8.96 14.36
N GLU A 235 -33.42 -8.99 14.44
CA GLU A 235 -32.64 -8.36 15.50
C GLU A 235 -32.75 -6.83 15.49
N LEU A 236 -32.61 -6.21 14.31
CA LEU A 236 -32.73 -4.76 14.18
C LEU A 236 -34.13 -4.28 14.58
N ASN A 237 -35.17 -4.95 14.06
CA ASN A 237 -36.55 -4.60 14.37
C ASN A 237 -36.88 -4.83 15.86
N TYR A 238 -36.23 -5.81 16.51
CA TYR A 238 -36.34 -6.04 17.94
C TYR A 238 -35.75 -4.90 18.77
N ILE A 239 -34.51 -4.48 18.49
CA ILE A 239 -33.86 -3.37 19.21
C ILE A 239 -34.62 -2.06 19.00
N PHE A 240 -35.09 -1.80 17.78
CA PHE A 240 -35.68 -0.51 17.40
C PHE A 240 -37.21 -0.42 17.53
N ASP A 241 -37.89 -1.50 17.92
CA ASP A 241 -39.36 -1.62 18.01
C ASP A 241 -40.13 -1.14 16.76
N SER A 242 -39.50 -1.27 15.59
CA SER A 242 -40.01 -0.67 14.36
C SER A 242 -39.91 -1.69 13.26
N LYS A 243 -40.95 -1.80 12.41
CA LYS A 243 -40.90 -2.64 11.22
C LYS A 243 -40.17 -1.91 10.11
N MET A 244 -38.85 -2.07 10.05
CA MET A 244 -38.02 -1.53 8.98
C MET A 244 -37.85 -2.56 7.87
N ASN A 245 -37.83 -2.11 6.61
CA ASN A 245 -37.51 -2.97 5.48
C ASN A 245 -36.00 -3.06 5.34
N VAL A 246 -35.47 -4.25 5.57
CA VAL A 246 -34.04 -4.49 5.57
C VAL A 246 -33.62 -5.29 4.35
N SER A 247 -32.53 -4.88 3.72
CA SER A 247 -31.89 -5.59 2.61
C SER A 247 -30.37 -5.43 2.68
N PHE A 248 -29.67 -6.25 1.90
CA PHE A 248 -28.24 -6.11 1.67
C PHE A 248 -28.02 -5.69 0.22
N ASP A 249 -27.09 -4.77 0.00
CA ASP A 249 -26.59 -4.50 -1.34
C ASP A 249 -25.62 -5.61 -1.80
N ASN A 250 -25.07 -5.46 -3.00
CA ASN A 250 -24.13 -6.41 -3.59
C ASN A 250 -22.83 -6.56 -2.76
N GLU A 251 -22.57 -5.63 -1.82
CA GLU A 251 -21.41 -5.61 -0.93
C GLU A 251 -21.73 -6.14 0.48
N PHE A 252 -22.92 -6.71 0.69
CA PHE A 252 -23.39 -7.13 2.02
C PHE A 252 -23.50 -5.97 3.04
N THR A 253 -23.60 -4.73 2.55
CA THR A 253 -23.87 -3.57 3.40
C THR A 253 -25.38 -3.46 3.64
N PRO A 254 -25.81 -3.27 4.90
CA PRO A 254 -27.22 -3.04 5.23
C PRO A 254 -27.82 -1.82 4.53
N VAL A 255 -28.97 -2.04 3.90
CA VAL A 255 -29.86 -1.03 3.35
C VAL A 255 -31.18 -1.11 4.11
N ILE A 256 -31.52 -0.04 4.83
CA ILE A 256 -32.70 0.07 5.69
C ILE A 256 -33.65 1.08 5.03
N ASP A 257 -34.87 0.67 4.72
CA ASP A 257 -35.89 1.49 4.05
C ASP A 257 -35.36 2.20 2.79
N GLN A 258 -34.58 1.45 1.98
CA GLN A 258 -33.92 1.92 0.75
C GLN A 258 -32.75 2.91 0.97
N VAL A 259 -32.37 3.18 2.21
CA VAL A 259 -31.22 4.03 2.55
C VAL A 259 -30.05 3.17 3.01
N ASN A 260 -28.89 3.37 2.40
CA ASN A 260 -27.65 2.71 2.84
C ASN A 260 -27.31 3.17 4.27
N ILE A 261 -26.90 2.24 5.15
CA ILE A 261 -26.55 2.52 6.55
C ILE A 261 -25.55 3.68 6.72
N ARG A 262 -24.67 3.90 5.73
CA ARG A 262 -23.70 5.01 5.70
C ARG A 262 -24.37 6.39 5.68
N ASN A 263 -25.54 6.48 5.06
CA ASN A 263 -26.26 7.73 4.79
C ASN A 263 -27.38 8.02 5.81
N ILE A 264 -27.60 7.15 6.80
CA ILE A 264 -28.60 7.35 7.85
C ILE A 264 -28.24 8.58 8.69
N SER A 265 -29.16 9.50 8.94
CA SER A 265 -28.87 10.70 9.75
C SER A 265 -28.92 10.43 11.27
N SER A 266 -29.76 9.49 11.69
CA SER A 266 -29.95 9.11 13.09
C SER A 266 -28.73 8.36 13.65
N ALA A 267 -28.09 8.94 14.66
CA ALA A 267 -26.95 8.33 15.37
C ALA A 267 -27.35 7.02 16.07
N SER A 268 -28.48 7.02 16.79
CA SER A 268 -28.98 5.84 17.49
C SER A 268 -29.31 4.68 16.54
N LEU A 269 -29.89 4.97 15.36
CA LEU A 269 -30.21 3.95 14.36
C LEU A 269 -28.93 3.39 13.72
N LYS A 270 -27.94 4.24 13.44
CA LYS A 270 -26.63 3.79 12.98
C LYS A 270 -26.00 2.81 13.96
N VAL A 271 -26.03 3.10 15.26
CA VAL A 271 -25.39 2.25 16.25
C VAL A 271 -26.13 0.93 16.42
N ALA A 272 -27.47 0.92 16.53
CA ALA A 272 -28.19 -0.35 16.61
C ALA A 272 -28.10 -1.17 15.34
N ALA A 273 -28.12 -0.55 14.15
CA ALA A 273 -27.92 -1.26 12.90
C ALA A 273 -26.53 -1.91 12.84
N ARG A 274 -25.49 -1.25 13.37
CA ARG A 274 -24.15 -1.83 13.48
C ARG A 274 -24.09 -2.99 14.48
N LEU A 275 -24.68 -2.80 15.66
CA LEU A 275 -24.73 -3.84 16.68
C LEU A 275 -25.50 -5.07 16.17
N SER A 276 -26.69 -4.87 15.60
CA SER A 276 -27.52 -5.92 14.99
C SER A 276 -26.78 -6.65 13.87
N TYR A 277 -25.96 -5.94 13.09
CA TYR A 277 -25.18 -6.56 12.02
C TYR A 277 -24.12 -7.52 12.58
N ILE A 278 -23.40 -7.08 13.62
CA ILE A 278 -22.38 -7.89 14.29
C ILE A 278 -23.02 -9.07 15.02
N THR A 279 -24.11 -8.85 15.77
CA THR A 279 -24.80 -9.90 16.52
C THR A 279 -25.47 -10.91 15.59
N SER A 280 -26.08 -10.47 14.50
CA SER A 280 -26.71 -11.40 13.54
C SER A 280 -25.68 -12.30 12.86
N LEU A 281 -24.47 -11.80 12.59
CA LEU A 281 -23.38 -12.61 12.05
C LEU A 281 -22.83 -13.59 13.09
N PHE A 282 -22.80 -13.19 14.37
CA PHE A 282 -22.45 -14.06 15.49
C PHE A 282 -23.49 -15.17 15.69
N HIS A 283 -24.78 -14.85 15.66
CA HIS A 283 -25.88 -15.81 15.79
C HIS A 283 -26.03 -16.75 14.58
N CYS A 284 -25.50 -16.38 13.41
CA CYS A 284 -25.42 -17.29 12.28
C CYS A 284 -24.66 -18.59 12.63
N GLN A 285 -23.76 -18.57 13.62
CA GLN A 285 -23.03 -19.74 14.13
C GLN A 285 -23.96 -20.92 14.49
N ASN A 286 -25.12 -20.62 15.07
CA ASN A 286 -26.04 -21.65 15.58
C ASN A 286 -27.00 -22.19 14.51
N VAL A 287 -27.08 -21.54 13.35
CA VAL A 287 -28.23 -21.67 12.44
C VAL A 287 -27.84 -22.06 11.00
N GLN A 288 -26.60 -21.76 10.59
CA GLN A 288 -26.10 -21.89 9.22
C GLN A 288 -24.58 -22.11 9.21
N ASN A 289 -24.08 -22.87 8.22
CA ASN A 289 -22.63 -22.97 7.98
C ASN A 289 -22.16 -21.76 7.14
N ILE A 290 -22.22 -20.58 7.76
CA ILE A 290 -21.70 -19.29 7.28
C ILE A 290 -20.48 -18.97 8.15
N ASN A 291 -19.46 -18.29 7.61
CA ASN A 291 -18.36 -17.82 8.44
C ASN A 291 -18.90 -16.80 9.44
N HIS A 292 -18.79 -17.13 10.72
CA HIS A 292 -19.37 -16.36 11.81
C HIS A 292 -18.25 -15.76 12.67
N LEU A 293 -18.63 -14.82 13.52
CA LEU A 293 -17.76 -14.33 14.58
C LEU A 293 -17.74 -15.38 15.69
N GLY A 294 -16.57 -15.71 16.23
CA GLY A 294 -16.45 -16.56 17.43
C GLY A 294 -16.27 -15.75 18.71
N PHE A 295 -15.91 -14.47 18.57
CA PHE A 295 -15.56 -13.56 19.64
C PHE A 295 -16.02 -12.14 19.31
N ILE A 296 -16.62 -11.46 20.28
CA ILE A 296 -17.00 -10.05 20.20
C ILE A 296 -16.46 -9.33 21.43
N LEU A 297 -15.80 -8.20 21.23
CA LEU A 297 -15.45 -7.24 22.29
C LEU A 297 -16.10 -5.90 21.95
N LEU A 298 -16.98 -5.41 22.82
CA LEU A 298 -17.59 -4.09 22.67
C LEU A 298 -17.16 -3.17 23.80
N ASP A 299 -16.65 -2.01 23.42
CA ASP A 299 -16.23 -0.98 24.36
C ASP A 299 -17.36 0.00 24.65
N SER A 300 -18.03 -0.17 25.80
CA SER A 300 -19.11 0.70 26.30
C SER A 300 -20.18 1.03 25.24
N PRO A 301 -20.87 0.03 24.67
CA PRO A 301 -21.85 0.23 23.60
C PRO A 301 -23.02 1.14 23.99
N LYS A 302 -23.39 1.19 25.28
CA LYS A 302 -24.44 2.09 25.80
C LYS A 302 -24.11 3.58 25.59
N ASP A 303 -22.84 3.96 25.74
CA ASP A 303 -22.40 5.36 25.64
C ASP A 303 -22.40 5.90 24.21
N LYS A 304 -22.81 5.08 23.23
CA LYS A 304 -22.84 5.40 21.80
C LYS A 304 -24.26 5.72 21.32
N ASP A 305 -24.95 6.65 21.99
CA ASP A 305 -26.29 7.12 21.60
C ASP A 305 -27.39 6.03 21.59
N LEU A 306 -27.26 5.01 22.44
CA LEU A 306 -28.29 3.99 22.67
C LEU A 306 -29.10 4.32 23.93
N ASP A 307 -30.40 4.52 23.75
CA ASP A 307 -31.34 4.67 24.86
C ASP A 307 -31.37 3.39 25.71
N LEU A 308 -31.67 3.53 27.01
CA LEU A 308 -31.66 2.42 27.98
C LEU A 308 -32.52 1.22 27.52
N ASP A 309 -33.76 1.47 27.09
CA ASP A 309 -34.68 0.44 26.59
C ASP A 309 -34.15 -0.30 25.34
N LYS A 310 -33.36 0.37 24.50
CA LYS A 310 -32.75 -0.25 23.31
C LYS A 310 -31.51 -1.04 23.71
N TYR A 311 -30.78 -0.56 24.70
CA TYR A 311 -29.62 -1.23 25.25
C TYR A 311 -30.00 -2.53 25.97
N GLU A 312 -31.06 -2.54 26.77
CA GLU A 312 -31.59 -3.75 27.41
C GLU A 312 -31.95 -4.82 26.37
N ARG A 313 -32.69 -4.44 25.33
CA ARG A 313 -33.04 -5.34 24.22
C ARG A 313 -31.82 -5.85 23.46
N PHE A 314 -30.78 -5.04 23.35
CA PHE A 314 -29.51 -5.46 22.77
C PHE A 314 -28.78 -6.49 23.67
N LEU A 315 -28.76 -6.30 24.99
CA LEU A 315 -28.20 -7.27 25.92
C LEU A 315 -28.93 -8.61 25.84
N GLU A 316 -30.27 -8.58 25.80
CA GLU A 316 -31.08 -9.78 25.61
C GLU A 316 -30.76 -10.52 24.30
N LEU A 317 -30.41 -9.80 23.22
CA LEU A 317 -30.01 -10.43 21.96
C LEU A 317 -28.68 -11.17 22.09
N ILE A 318 -27.67 -10.57 22.72
CA ILE A 318 -26.37 -11.20 22.92
C ILE A 318 -26.51 -12.51 23.72
N GLU A 319 -27.38 -12.51 24.72
CA GLU A 319 -27.61 -13.68 25.59
C GLU A 319 -28.31 -14.85 24.88
N ARG A 320 -28.85 -14.65 23.67
CA ARG A 320 -29.48 -15.74 22.89
C ARG A 320 -28.49 -16.74 22.32
N SER A 321 -27.20 -16.41 22.25
CA SER A 321 -26.18 -17.34 21.75
C SER A 321 -25.62 -18.20 22.87
N GLU A 322 -25.76 -19.52 22.74
CA GLU A 322 -25.08 -20.48 23.63
C GLU A 322 -23.62 -20.73 23.21
N VAL A 323 -23.20 -20.19 22.06
CA VAL A 323 -21.89 -20.47 21.46
C VAL A 323 -21.16 -19.17 21.13
N GLY A 324 -19.86 -19.14 21.45
CA GLY A 324 -18.98 -17.99 21.26
C GLY A 324 -18.73 -17.21 22.56
N GLN A 325 -17.91 -16.17 22.49
CA GLN A 325 -17.58 -15.34 23.65
C GLN A 325 -17.84 -13.87 23.36
N VAL A 326 -18.64 -13.21 24.20
CA VAL A 326 -18.87 -11.77 24.14
C VAL A 326 -18.33 -11.12 25.40
N ILE A 327 -17.50 -10.09 25.24
CA ILE A 327 -16.97 -9.26 26.31
C ILE A 327 -17.51 -7.85 26.10
N LEU A 328 -18.16 -7.32 27.13
CA LEU A 328 -18.67 -5.95 27.15
C LEU A 328 -17.94 -5.19 28.23
N THR A 329 -17.44 -4.00 27.92
CA THR A 329 -17.07 -3.01 28.93
C THR A 329 -18.25 -2.07 29.14
N GLY A 330 -18.38 -1.53 30.35
CA GLY A 330 -19.43 -0.57 30.67
C GLY A 330 -19.17 0.11 32.00
N SER A 331 -19.98 1.11 32.32
CA SER A 331 -19.90 1.81 33.59
C SER A 331 -20.33 0.93 34.75
N ILE A 332 -19.71 1.12 35.92
CA ILE A 332 -20.10 0.47 37.18
C ILE A 332 -21.55 0.82 37.56
N SER A 333 -22.03 2.00 37.15
CA SER A 333 -23.42 2.42 37.37
C SER A 333 -24.46 1.55 36.67
N ASP A 334 -24.04 0.77 35.68
CA ASP A 334 -24.92 -0.04 34.84
C ASP A 334 -24.91 -1.51 35.24
N ILE A 335 -24.29 -1.84 36.38
CA ILE A 335 -24.11 -3.23 36.83
C ILE A 335 -25.42 -4.01 36.90
N ASP A 336 -26.51 -3.33 37.29
CA ASP A 336 -27.83 -3.91 37.45
C ASP A 336 -28.50 -4.30 36.12
N LEU A 337 -27.98 -3.80 34.98
CA LEU A 337 -28.47 -4.15 33.65
C LEU A 337 -27.91 -5.49 33.15
N TYR A 338 -26.81 -5.97 33.73
CA TYR A 338 -26.17 -7.21 33.29
C TYR A 338 -26.70 -8.40 34.08
N ASN A 339 -26.96 -9.50 33.38
CA ASN A 339 -27.39 -10.74 34.02
C ASN A 339 -26.31 -11.25 34.98
N GLY A 340 -26.69 -11.50 36.24
CA GLY A 340 -25.79 -11.97 37.31
C GLY A 340 -25.26 -13.39 37.11
N GLU A 341 -25.79 -14.15 36.14
CA GLU A 341 -25.23 -15.43 35.71
C GLU A 341 -23.95 -15.27 34.87
N ASN A 342 -23.69 -14.07 34.33
CA ASN A 342 -22.49 -13.75 33.56
C ASN A 342 -21.29 -13.43 34.47
N VAL A 343 -20.07 -13.61 33.93
CA VAL A 343 -18.83 -13.23 34.62
C VAL A 343 -18.65 -11.72 34.58
N ILE A 344 -18.92 -11.05 35.70
CA ILE A 344 -18.72 -9.60 35.86
C ILE A 344 -17.38 -9.33 36.55
N LEU A 345 -16.47 -8.66 35.83
CA LEU A 345 -15.16 -8.26 36.37
C LEU A 345 -15.15 -6.76 36.67
N LEU A 346 -15.07 -6.42 37.95
CA LEU A 346 -14.95 -5.03 38.40
C LEU A 346 -13.48 -4.62 38.42
N LEU A 347 -13.13 -3.68 37.54
CA LEU A 347 -11.81 -3.07 37.51
C LEU A 347 -11.74 -1.96 38.56
N ASN A 348 -11.00 -2.20 39.63
CA ASN A 348 -10.69 -1.20 40.65
C ASN A 348 -9.16 -1.07 40.80
N ASP A 349 -8.71 -0.11 41.62
CA ASP A 349 -7.28 0.15 41.80
C ASP A 349 -6.47 -1.08 42.26
N GLU A 350 -7.13 -2.06 42.90
CA GLU A 350 -6.55 -3.32 43.36
C GLU A 350 -6.59 -4.46 42.31
N HIS A 351 -7.49 -4.37 41.32
CA HIS A 351 -7.79 -5.40 40.33
C HIS A 351 -7.68 -4.84 38.90
N LYS A 352 -6.45 -4.51 38.48
CA LYS A 352 -6.12 -4.14 37.10
C LYS A 352 -5.92 -5.40 36.24
N LEU A 353 -6.37 -5.37 34.99
CA LEU A 353 -6.27 -6.48 34.01
C LEU A 353 -4.83 -6.95 33.74
N LEU A 354 -3.85 -6.05 33.88
CA LEU A 354 -2.43 -6.35 33.74
C LEU A 354 -1.77 -6.16 35.10
N LYS A 355 -1.60 -7.24 35.86
CA LYS A 355 -0.65 -7.25 36.98
C LYS A 355 0.75 -7.37 36.38
N GLU A 356 1.64 -6.43 36.71
CA GLU A 356 3.07 -6.63 36.46
C GLU A 356 3.49 -7.94 37.14
N LEU A 357 3.96 -8.89 36.34
CA LEU A 357 4.68 -10.04 36.86
C LEU A 357 5.95 -9.51 37.55
N LYS A 358 5.97 -9.57 38.88
CA LYS A 358 7.17 -9.28 39.69
C LYS A 358 8.17 -10.42 39.61
#